data_AF-A0A928Z1X4-F1
#
_entry.id   AF-A0A928Z1X4-F1
#
_cell.length_a   1.000
_cell.length_b   1.000
_cell.length_c   1.000
_cell.angle_alpha   90.00
_cell.angle_beta   90.00
_cell.angle_gamma   90.00
#
_symmetry.space_group_name_H-M   'P 1'
#
loop_
_entity.id
_entity.type
_entity.pdbx_description
1 polymer ?
#
loop_
_entity_poly.entity_id
_entity_poly.type
_entity_poly.pdbx_seq_one_letter_code
_entity_poly.pdbx_strand_id
1 'polypeptide(L)'
;MTSFLSQLNYDPDTIYPESDGNPMTESDPTRDYLVYSVEALNLYFQNRPDVYVSGNLFVYYERGVPDAVVSPDVFVIFGVEKKKRRTYKAWEEGNKLPSFVLEVTSKTTRGNDEQDKPQKYLRMGVT
;
A
#
# COMPACT_ATOMS: atom_id res chain seq x y z
N MET A 1 47.86 6.14 12.19
CA MET A 1 47.26 5.04 11.43
C MET A 1 45.90 5.50 10.93
N THR A 2 45.75 5.42 9.62
CA THR A 2 44.70 5.99 8.78
C THR A 2 43.36 5.29 9.00
N SER A 3 42.28 6.09 8.99
CA SER A 3 40.90 5.81 8.51
C SER A 3 40.44 4.37 8.40
N PHE A 4 39.28 4.02 8.98
CA PHE A 4 38.23 3.18 8.33
C PHE A 4 36.99 3.07 9.23
N LEU A 5 36.31 4.19 9.50
CA LEU A 5 34.87 4.15 9.82
C LEU A 5 34.22 5.31 9.07
N SER A 6 34.34 5.23 7.74
CA SER A 6 33.50 5.99 6.82
C SER A 6 32.04 5.68 7.13
N GLN A 7 31.31 6.70 7.57
CA GLN A 7 29.93 6.97 7.18
C GLN A 7 29.17 5.73 6.70
N LEU A 8 28.51 5.03 7.62
CA LEU A 8 27.32 4.27 7.24
C LEU A 8 26.36 5.29 6.64
N ASN A 9 26.28 5.32 5.31
CA ASN A 9 25.27 6.04 4.58
C ASN A 9 23.92 5.56 5.12
N TYR A 10 23.33 6.33 6.02
CA TYR A 10 21.95 6.17 6.42
C TYR A 10 21.13 6.45 5.18
N ASP A 11 20.73 5.39 4.48
CA ASP A 11 19.77 5.51 3.40
C ASP A 11 18.37 5.54 4.05
N PRO A 12 17.67 6.69 4.05
CA PRO A 12 16.32 6.77 4.57
C PRO A 12 15.33 5.83 3.84
N ASP A 13 15.70 5.22 2.71
CA ASP A 13 14.91 4.17 2.07
C ASP A 13 15.16 2.78 2.69
N THR A 14 16.27 2.56 3.41
CA THR A 14 16.51 1.31 4.17
C THR A 14 15.46 1.09 5.26
N ILE A 15 14.86 2.17 5.78
CA ILE A 15 13.81 2.06 6.81
C ILE A 15 12.41 1.78 6.22
N TYR A 16 12.21 1.79 4.90
CA TYR A 16 10.91 1.50 4.27
C TYR A 16 11.04 0.41 3.21
N PRO A 17 11.04 -0.88 3.61
CA PRO A 17 11.20 -1.97 2.66
C PRO A 17 10.06 -2.01 1.62
N GLU A 18 10.31 -2.61 0.46
CA GLU A 18 9.27 -2.76 -0.57
C GLU A 18 8.45 -4.06 -0.42
N SER A 19 8.84 -4.93 0.52
CA SER A 19 8.23 -6.23 0.82
C SER A 19 8.62 -6.65 2.23
N ASP A 20 7.82 -7.50 2.86
CA ASP A 20 8.13 -8.17 4.13
C ASP A 20 9.10 -9.37 3.97
N GLY A 21 9.55 -9.64 2.75
CA GLY A 21 10.44 -10.76 2.42
C GLY A 21 9.71 -12.11 2.30
N ASN A 22 8.41 -12.16 2.55
CA ASN A 22 7.62 -13.37 2.37
C ASN A 22 7.13 -13.48 0.92
N PRO A 23 7.08 -14.70 0.33
CA PRO A 23 6.42 -14.89 -0.95
C PRO A 23 4.95 -14.49 -0.85
N MET A 24 4.44 -13.74 -1.83
CA MET A 24 2.98 -13.57 -1.96
C MET A 24 2.36 -14.91 -2.34
N THR A 25 1.78 -15.61 -1.37
CA THR A 25 1.12 -16.91 -1.56
C THR A 25 -0.38 -16.74 -1.68
N GLU A 26 -0.82 -15.94 -2.66
CA GLU A 26 -2.24 -15.78 -2.96
C GLU A 26 -2.81 -17.00 -3.68
N SER A 27 -4.06 -17.35 -3.37
CA SER A 27 -4.79 -18.36 -4.14
C SER A 27 -5.17 -17.82 -5.52
N ASP A 28 -5.30 -18.69 -6.52
CA ASP A 28 -5.71 -18.27 -7.88
C ASP A 28 -7.01 -17.43 -7.87
N PRO A 29 -8.08 -17.81 -7.13
CA PRO A 29 -9.27 -16.97 -7.03
C PRO A 29 -8.99 -15.59 -6.42
N THR A 30 -8.18 -15.51 -5.35
CA THR A 30 -7.83 -14.22 -4.73
C THR A 30 -7.13 -13.31 -5.73
N ARG A 31 -6.16 -13.87 -6.45
CA ARG A 31 -5.42 -13.17 -7.49
C ARG A 31 -6.34 -12.66 -8.59
N ASP A 32 -7.28 -13.48 -9.07
CA ASP A 32 -8.22 -13.10 -10.13
C ASP A 32 -9.13 -11.94 -9.69
N TYR A 33 -9.67 -12.00 -8.47
CA TYR A 33 -10.51 -10.91 -7.93
C TYR A 33 -9.74 -9.61 -7.73
N LEU A 34 -8.48 -9.69 -7.26
CA LEU A 34 -7.61 -8.53 -7.13
C LEU A 34 -7.37 -7.88 -8.49
N VAL A 35 -6.92 -8.66 -9.47
CA VAL A 35 -6.61 -8.16 -10.82
C VAL A 35 -7.85 -7.54 -11.45
N TYR A 36 -8.97 -8.26 -11.42
CA TYR A 36 -10.23 -7.77 -11.97
C TYR A 36 -10.67 -6.44 -11.33
N SER A 37 -10.61 -6.34 -10.00
CA SER A 37 -11.03 -5.14 -9.27
C SER A 37 -10.15 -3.93 -9.57
N VAL A 38 -8.82 -4.12 -9.62
CA VAL A 38 -7.87 -3.06 -10.00
C VAL A 38 -8.11 -2.59 -11.43
N GLU A 39 -8.35 -3.52 -12.37
CA GLU A 39 -8.63 -3.18 -13.77
C GLU A 39 -9.97 -2.45 -13.92
N ALA A 40 -11.03 -2.95 -13.29
CA ALA A 40 -12.35 -2.33 -13.32
C ALA A 40 -12.33 -0.90 -12.78
N LEU A 41 -11.67 -0.67 -11.65
CA LEU A 41 -11.52 0.67 -11.06
C LEU A 41 -10.61 1.58 -11.91
N ASN A 42 -9.54 1.04 -12.49
CA ASN A 42 -8.69 1.81 -13.42
C ASN A 42 -9.45 2.28 -14.66
N LEU A 43 -10.33 1.42 -15.21
CA LEU A 43 -11.23 1.74 -16.31
C LEU A 43 -12.29 2.75 -15.90
N TYR A 44 -12.90 2.59 -14.74
CA TYR A 44 -13.87 3.54 -14.19
C TYR A 44 -13.26 4.95 -14.05
N PHE A 45 -12.03 5.04 -13.53
CA PHE A 45 -11.28 6.29 -13.38
C PHE A 45 -10.33 6.60 -14.56
N GLN A 46 -10.57 6.07 -15.76
CA GLN A 46 -9.63 6.24 -16.88
C GLN A 46 -9.41 7.71 -17.28
N ASN A 47 -10.46 8.54 -17.20
CA ASN A 47 -10.42 9.96 -17.54
C ASN A 47 -10.04 10.87 -16.35
N ARG A 48 -9.57 10.30 -15.24
CA ARG A 48 -9.19 11.01 -14.03
C ARG A 48 -7.68 10.82 -13.78
N PRO A 49 -6.82 11.74 -14.27
CA PRO A 49 -5.36 11.64 -14.10
C PRO A 49 -4.92 11.85 -12.64
N ASP A 50 -5.83 12.37 -11.80
CA ASP A 50 -5.68 12.65 -10.38
C ASP A 50 -6.21 11.51 -9.48
N VAL A 51 -6.47 10.32 -10.04
CA VAL A 51 -6.93 9.15 -9.28
C VAL A 51 -5.99 7.97 -9.51
N TYR A 52 -5.41 7.50 -8.40
CA TYR A 52 -4.51 6.36 -8.38
C TYR A 52 -5.23 5.13 -7.83
N VAL A 53 -5.20 4.04 -8.59
CA VAL A 53 -5.77 2.74 -8.25
C VAL A 53 -4.65 1.71 -8.27
N SER A 54 -4.51 0.94 -7.20
CA SER A 54 -3.54 -0.14 -7.11
C SER A 54 -3.95 -1.16 -6.05
N GLY A 55 -3.05 -2.11 -5.75
CA GLY A 55 -3.32 -3.26 -4.89
C GLY A 55 -2.03 -4.04 -4.63
N ASN A 56 -1.96 -4.81 -3.55
CA ASN A 56 -0.75 -5.53 -3.10
C ASN A 56 0.51 -4.64 -3.14
N LEU A 57 0.37 -3.40 -2.68
CA LEU A 57 1.44 -2.42 -2.61
C LEU A 57 1.50 -1.86 -1.19
N PHE A 58 2.70 -1.76 -0.64
CA PHE A 58 2.90 -1.12 0.66
C PHE A 58 2.55 0.36 0.61
N VAL A 59 1.69 0.76 1.54
CA VAL A 59 1.25 2.14 1.80
C VAL A 59 1.74 2.55 3.18
N TYR A 60 2.80 3.34 3.21
CA TYR A 60 3.35 3.96 4.41
C TYR A 60 2.60 5.25 4.72
N TYR A 61 1.98 5.32 5.90
CA TYR A 61 1.13 6.44 6.29
C TYR A 61 1.77 7.37 7.32
N GLU A 62 2.93 7.03 7.88
CA GLU A 62 3.67 7.89 8.82
C GLU A 62 5.17 7.89 8.54
N ARG A 63 5.76 9.09 8.43
CA ARG A 63 7.20 9.25 8.20
C ARG A 63 7.96 9.06 9.50
N GLY A 64 8.97 8.20 9.48
CA GLY A 64 9.87 7.86 10.57
C GLY A 64 9.48 6.57 11.28
N VAL A 65 8.34 5.97 10.91
CA VAL A 65 7.77 4.78 11.56
C VAL A 65 7.61 3.67 10.51
N PRO A 66 8.60 2.78 10.34
CA PRO A 66 8.55 1.68 9.35
C PRO A 66 7.34 0.75 9.49
N ASP A 67 6.86 0.55 10.72
CA ASP A 67 5.70 -0.32 10.98
C ASP A 67 4.36 0.37 10.69
N ALA A 68 4.38 1.68 10.40
CA ALA A 68 3.21 2.44 9.96
C ALA A 68 2.93 2.19 8.48
N VAL A 69 2.66 0.92 8.16
CA VAL A 69 2.40 0.43 6.80
C VAL A 69 1.15 -0.45 6.76
N VAL A 70 0.48 -0.44 5.61
CA VAL A 70 -0.57 -1.40 5.23
C VAL A 70 -0.32 -1.88 3.80
N SER A 71 -0.89 -3.03 3.44
CA SER A 71 -0.86 -3.56 2.08
C SER A 71 -2.26 -4.07 1.73
N PRO A 72 -3.19 -3.17 1.34
CA PRO A 72 -4.53 -3.58 0.96
C PRO A 72 -4.53 -4.34 -0.37
N ASP A 73 -5.45 -5.29 -0.53
CA ASP A 73 -5.59 -6.03 -1.79
C ASP A 73 -5.91 -5.09 -2.95
N VAL A 74 -6.79 -4.10 -2.70
CA VAL A 74 -7.12 -3.04 -3.67
C VAL A 74 -7.40 -1.73 -2.92
N PHE A 75 -6.93 -0.61 -3.47
CA PHE A 75 -7.20 0.71 -2.92
C PHE A 75 -7.31 1.81 -4.00
N VAL A 76 -7.97 2.91 -3.63
CA VAL A 76 -8.08 4.13 -4.46
C VAL A 76 -7.64 5.35 -3.66
N ILE A 77 -6.80 6.20 -4.27
CA ILE A 77 -6.35 7.47 -3.71
C ILE A 77 -6.70 8.59 -4.68
N PHE A 78 -7.38 9.62 -4.18
CA PHE A 78 -7.75 10.81 -4.95
C PHE A 78 -6.75 11.96 -4.76
N GLY A 79 -6.62 12.80 -5.78
CA GLY A 79 -5.76 13.98 -5.77
C GLY A 79 -4.27 13.65 -5.94
N VAL A 80 -3.93 12.48 -6.49
CA VAL A 80 -2.55 12.05 -6.72
C VAL A 80 -2.36 11.59 -8.15
N GLU A 81 -1.14 11.75 -8.67
CA GLU A 81 -0.82 11.39 -10.05
C GLU A 81 -1.00 9.89 -10.30
N LYS A 82 -1.69 9.56 -11.40
CA LYS A 82 -1.88 8.19 -11.91
C LYS A 82 -0.59 7.66 -12.55
N LYS A 83 0.37 7.24 -11.71
CA LYS A 83 1.63 6.60 -12.09
C LYS A 83 1.90 5.32 -11.31
N LYS A 84 2.79 4.46 -11.82
CA LYS A 84 3.24 3.24 -11.13
C LYS A 84 4.22 3.58 -10.01
N ARG A 85 4.20 2.79 -8.94
CA ARG A 85 5.03 2.96 -7.74
C ARG A 85 5.55 1.60 -7.27
N ARG A 86 6.69 1.60 -6.58
CA ARG A 86 7.23 0.42 -5.88
C ARG A 86 6.69 0.32 -4.45
N THR A 87 6.53 1.46 -3.80
CA THR A 87 5.80 1.66 -2.55
C THR A 87 5.09 3.01 -2.62
N TYR A 88 4.05 3.19 -1.81
CA TYR A 88 3.37 4.46 -1.66
C TYR A 88 3.73 5.07 -0.30
N LYS A 89 4.37 6.24 -0.31
CA LYS A 89 4.76 6.98 0.90
C LYS A 89 3.93 8.25 0.98
N ALA A 90 3.01 8.34 1.94
CA ALA A 90 2.03 9.42 2.01
C ALA A 90 2.67 10.82 2.02
N TRP A 91 3.81 10.99 2.70
CA TRP A 91 4.53 12.26 2.78
C TRP A 91 5.15 12.74 1.46
N GLU A 92 5.33 11.85 0.48
CA GLU A 92 5.80 12.20 -0.88
C GLU A 92 4.63 12.59 -1.80
N GLU A 93 3.40 12.33 -1.36
CA GLU A 93 2.19 12.39 -2.16
C GLU A 93 1.15 13.34 -1.53
N GLY A 94 1.62 14.36 -0.81
CA GLY A 94 0.76 15.39 -0.20
C GLY A 94 -0.08 14.89 0.99
N ASN A 95 0.40 13.86 1.69
CA ASN A 95 -0.28 13.17 2.79
C ASN A 95 -1.68 12.65 2.40
N LYS A 96 -1.86 12.29 1.13
CA LYS A 96 -3.07 11.61 0.67
C LYS A 96 -2.99 10.14 1.07
N LEU A 97 -4.09 9.61 1.55
CA LEU A 97 -4.24 8.21 1.97
C LEU A 97 -5.35 7.57 1.14
N PRO A 98 -5.44 6.22 1.14
CA PRO A 98 -6.58 5.52 0.58
C PRO A 98 -7.90 6.12 1.05
N SER A 99 -8.75 6.51 0.09
CA SER A 99 -10.14 6.90 0.38
C SER A 99 -11.08 5.71 0.24
N PHE A 100 -10.64 4.66 -0.43
CA PHE A 100 -11.35 3.40 -0.57
C PHE A 100 -10.35 2.24 -0.48
N VAL A 101 -10.78 1.17 0.19
CA VAL A 101 -10.06 -0.09 0.30
C VAL A 101 -11.04 -1.25 0.07
N LEU A 102 -10.60 -2.28 -0.66
CA LEU A 102 -11.30 -3.55 -0.80
C LEU A 102 -10.32 -4.68 -0.45
N GLU A 103 -10.80 -5.61 0.39
CA GLU A 103 -10.08 -6.81 0.82
C GLU A 103 -10.81 -8.05 0.29
N VAL A 104 -10.08 -8.98 -0.32
CA VAL A 104 -10.59 -10.26 -0.80
C VAL A 104 -10.32 -11.30 0.28
N THR A 105 -11.33 -11.55 1.10
CA THR A 105 -11.14 -12.40 2.27
C THR A 105 -11.18 -13.89 1.98
N SER A 106 -10.38 -14.66 2.73
CA SER A 106 -10.36 -16.12 2.74
C SER A 106 -10.78 -16.67 4.10
N LYS A 107 -11.00 -17.99 4.23
CA LYS A 107 -11.34 -18.61 5.53
C LYS A 107 -10.29 -18.32 6.62
N THR A 108 -9.01 -18.18 6.26
CA THR A 108 -7.91 -17.96 7.20
C THR A 108 -7.71 -16.48 7.56
N THR A 109 -8.08 -15.54 6.68
CA THR A 109 -7.88 -14.10 6.88
C THR A 109 -9.14 -13.37 7.36
N ARG A 110 -10.31 -14.01 7.25
CA ARG A 110 -11.63 -13.43 7.57
C ARG A 110 -11.71 -12.67 8.88
N GLY A 111 -11.20 -13.23 9.97
CA GLY A 111 -11.25 -12.55 11.28
C GLY A 111 -10.54 -11.20 11.26
N ASN A 112 -9.34 -11.15 10.69
CA ASN A 112 -8.54 -9.94 10.56
C ASN A 112 -9.15 -8.96 9.54
N ASP A 113 -9.66 -9.45 8.41
CA ASP A 113 -10.22 -8.62 7.34
C ASP A 113 -11.58 -8.00 7.70
N GLU A 114 -12.40 -8.66 8.51
CA GLU A 114 -13.73 -8.17 8.92
C GLU A 114 -13.69 -7.32 10.20
N GLN A 115 -12.62 -7.38 11.01
CA GLN A 115 -12.56 -6.73 12.32
C GLN A 115 -11.38 -5.76 12.46
N ASP A 116 -10.15 -6.27 12.39
CA ASP A 116 -8.95 -5.48 12.72
C ASP A 116 -8.57 -4.49 11.63
N LYS A 117 -8.54 -4.93 10.37
CA LYS A 117 -8.21 -4.08 9.21
C LYS A 117 -9.19 -2.89 9.07
N PRO A 118 -10.53 -3.08 9.13
CA PRO A 118 -11.46 -1.96 9.07
C PRO A 118 -11.21 -0.91 10.16
N GLN A 119 -10.91 -1.32 11.39
CA GLN A 119 -10.55 -0.39 12.46
C GLN A 119 -9.25 0.36 12.18
N LYS A 120 -8.24 -0.32 11.63
CA LYS A 120 -6.98 0.32 11.22
C LYS A 120 -7.22 1.34 10.10
N TYR A 121 -8.00 0.98 9.09
CA TYR A 121 -8.36 1.86 7.97
C TYR A 121 -9.18 3.08 8.42
N LEU A 122 -10.14 2.89 9.33
CA LEU A 122 -10.88 3.99 9.93
C LEU A 122 -9.96 4.96 10.67
N ARG A 123 -8.97 4.47 11.43
CA ARG A 123 -7.98 5.32 12.11
C ARG A 123 -7.08 6.08 11.15
N MET A 124 -6.83 5.53 9.96
CA MET A 124 -6.11 6.21 8.88
C MET A 124 -6.97 7.24 8.13
N GLY A 125 -8.29 7.28 8.37
CA GLY A 125 -9.22 8.17 7.68
C GLY A 125 -9.71 7.64 6.32
N VAL A 126 -9.63 6.33 6.08
CA VAL A 126 -10.36 5.69 4.97
C VAL A 126 -11.86 5.80 5.26
N THR A 127 -12.64 6.24 4.26
CA THR A 127 -14.07 6.60 4.41
C THR A 127 -15.01 5.67 3.67
#